data_AF-W2P8P2-F1
#
_entry.id   AF-W2P8P2-F1
#
_cell.length_a   1.000
_cell.length_b   1.000
_cell.length_c   1.000
_cell.angle_alpha   90.00
_cell.angle_beta   90.00
_cell.angle_gamma   90.00
#
_symmetry.space_group_name_H-M   'P 1'
#
loop_
_entity.id
_entity.type
_entity.pdbx_description
1 polymer ?
#
loop_
_entity_poly.entity_id
_entity_poly.type
_entity_poly.pdbx_seq_one_letter_code
_entity_poly.pdbx_strand_id
1 'polypeptide(L)' 'TADWWVVQNPITISSVDFGRLHQDLLEYHITDNGNNARPVQPLNGRKVTRYN' A
#
# COMPACT_ATOMS: atom_id res chain seq x y z
N THR A 1 -6.34 -15.94 -8.66
CA THR A 1 -6.41 -15.95 -7.19
C THR A 1 -5.04 -15.58 -6.64
N ALA A 2 -4.95 -15.04 -5.44
CA ALA A 2 -3.67 -14.65 -4.84
C ALA A 2 -3.69 -14.93 -3.34
N ASP A 3 -2.62 -15.54 -2.84
CA ASP A 3 -2.34 -15.65 -1.41
C ASP A 3 -1.47 -14.48 -1.00
N TRP A 4 -1.92 -13.74 0.02
CA TRP A 4 -1.25 -12.53 0.49
C TRP A 4 -0.39 -12.84 1.71
N TRP A 5 0.90 -12.56 1.58
CA TRP A 5 1.84 -12.50 2.71
C TRP A 5 2.11 -11.05 3.04
N VAL A 6 1.89 -10.66 4.29
CA VAL A 6 2.14 -9.30 4.78
C VAL A 6 3.12 -9.39 5.93
N VAL A 7 4.27 -8.73 5.78
CA VAL A 7 5.30 -8.68 6.82
C VAL A 7 4.89 -7.65 7.88
N GLN A 8 5.00 -8.03 9.15
CA GLN A 8 4.57 -7.17 10.27
C GLN A 8 5.47 -5.95 10.48
N ASN A 9 6.78 -6.11 10.28
CA ASN A 9 7.75 -5.05 10.52
C ASN A 9 7.94 -4.25 9.22
N PRO A 10 7.66 -2.94 9.23
CA PRO A 10 7.87 -2.09 8.06
C PRO A 10 9.35 -1.85 7.81
N ILE A 11 9.69 -1.53 6.57
CA ILE A 11 10.99 -0.96 6.22
C ILE A 11 10.94 0.56 6.37
N THR A 12 12.08 1.17 6.70
CA THR A 12 12.22 2.62 6.77
C THR A 12 12.71 3.17 5.44
N ILE A 13 12.15 4.31 5.02
CA ILE A 13 12.63 5.11 3.89
C ILE A 13 12.85 6.55 4.35
N SER A 14 13.70 7.29 3.65
CA SER A 14 13.89 8.71 3.93
C SER A 14 12.65 9.52 3.54
N SER A 15 12.42 10.65 4.22
CA SER A 15 11.34 11.58 3.86
C SER A 15 11.52 12.14 2.43
N VAL A 16 12.77 12.33 1.99
CA VAL A 16 13.11 12.79 0.64
C VAL A 16 12.67 11.78 -0.41
N ASP A 17 12.97 10.50 -0.20
CA ASP A 17 12.57 9.42 -1.12
C ASP A 17 11.05 9.26 -1.16
N PHE A 18 10.38 9.35 -0.01
CA PHE A 18 8.93 9.33 0.05
C PHE A 18 8.31 10.49 -0.75
N GLY A 19 8.86 11.71 -0.59
CA GLY A 19 8.42 12.89 -1.32
C GLY A 19 8.55 12.70 -2.84
N ARG A 20 9.68 12.15 -3.30
CA ARG A 20 9.90 11.84 -4.72
C ARG A 20 8.84 10.86 -5.26
N LEU A 21 8.58 9.75 -4.56
CA LEU A 21 7.56 8.77 -4.98
C LEU A 21 6.17 9.39 -5.11
N HIS A 22 5.81 10.30 -4.20
CA HIS A 22 4.53 11.00 -4.27
C HIS A 22 4.46 11.98 -5.44
N GLN A 23 5.54 12.74 -5.71
CA GLN A 23 5.59 13.66 -6.85
C GLN A 23 5.46 12.91 -8.18
N ASP A 24 6.16 11.78 -8.34
CA ASP A 24 6.06 10.94 -9.54
C ASP A 24 4.61 10.45 -9.77
N LEU A 25 3.84 10.22 -8.70
CA LEU A 25 2.45 9.80 -8.81
C LEU A 25 1.49 10.92 -9.23
N LEU A 26 1.82 12.20 -8.96
CA LEU A 26 0.99 13.35 -9.36
C LEU A 26 0.91 13.51 -10.89
N GLU A 27 1.87 12.97 -11.64
CA GLU A 27 1.88 13.02 -13.10
C GLU A 27 0.75 12.17 -13.72
N TYR A 28 0.24 11.18 -13.00
CA TYR A 28 -0.77 10.26 -13.49
C TYR A 28 -2.18 10.72 -13.10
N HIS A 29 -2.98 11.09 -14.11
CA HIS A 29 -4.39 11.48 -13.99
C HIS A 29 -5.31 10.43 -13.34
N ILE A 30 -4.87 9.16 -13.25
CA ILE A 30 -5.62 8.08 -12.59
C ILE A 30 -5.47 8.10 -11.06
N THR A 31 -4.52 8.86 -10.53
CA THR A 31 -4.28 8.95 -9.09
C THR A 31 -5.14 10.03 -8.47
N ASP A 32 -5.49 9.84 -7.20
CA ASP A 32 -6.19 10.84 -6.39
C ASP A 32 -5.16 11.75 -5.71
N ASN A 33 -4.75 12.81 -6.42
CA ASN A 33 -3.72 13.74 -5.97
C ASN A 33 -2.45 12.99 -5.50
N GLY A 34 -1.93 12.08 -6.33
CA GLY A 34 -0.75 11.29 -6.02
C GLY A 34 -1.00 10.11 -5.08
N ASN A 35 -2.24 9.89 -4.61
CA ASN A 35 -2.64 8.67 -3.91
C ASN A 35 -3.18 7.63 -4.91
N ASN A 36 -2.69 6.40 -4.81
CA ASN A 36 -3.07 5.31 -5.70
C ASN A 36 -3.47 4.02 -4.96
N ALA A 37 -3.59 4.08 -3.63
CA ALA A 37 -4.01 2.94 -2.82
C ALA A 37 -5.51 2.69 -2.99
N ARG A 38 -5.89 1.47 -3.36
CA ARG A 38 -7.30 1.07 -3.38
C ARG A 38 -7.85 1.03 -1.94
N PRO A 39 -9.09 1.50 -1.69
CA PRO A 39 -9.72 1.37 -0.38
C PRO A 39 -9.77 -0.08 0.12
N VAL A 40 -9.67 -0.25 1.44
CA VAL A 40 -9.79 -1.55 2.08
C VAL A 40 -11.09 -2.25 1.70
N GLN A 41 -11.04 -3.57 1.59
CA GLN A 41 -12.18 -4.40 1.19
C GLN A 41 -12.64 -5.28 2.34
N PRO A 42 -13.94 -5.61 2.43
CA PRO A 42 -14.45 -6.47 3.48
C PRO A 42 -13.86 -7.88 3.39
N LEU A 43 -13.69 -8.51 4.55
CA LEU A 43 -13.16 -9.88 4.62
C LEU A 43 -14.13 -10.93 4.10
N ASN A 44 -15.45 -10.67 4.11
CA ASN A 44 -16.48 -11.59 3.62
C ASN A 44 -16.30 -13.03 4.16
N GLY A 45 -16.05 -13.16 5.47
CA GLY A 45 -15.84 -14.45 6.14
C GLY A 45 -14.43 -15.05 6.01
N ARG A 46 -13.52 -14.43 5.26
CA ARG A 46 -12.11 -14.86 5.18
C ARG A 46 -11.39 -14.62 6.51
N LYS A 47 -10.46 -15.53 6.85
CA LYS A 47 -9.61 -15.43 8.05
C LYS A 47 -8.21 -14.97 7.69
N VAL A 48 -7.61 -14.16 8.55
CA VAL A 48 -6.20 -13.77 8.46
C VAL A 48 -5.42 -14.59 9.48
N THR A 49 -4.43 -15.35 9.02
CA THR A 49 -3.51 -16.09 9.90
C THR A 49 -2.30 -15.21 10.18
N ARG A 50 -1.93 -15.08 11.46
CA ARG A 50 -0.69 -14.43 11.88
C ARG A 50 0.30 -15.50 12.32
N TYR A 51 1.56 -15.31 11.94
CA TYR A 51 2.69 -16.12 12.34
C TYR A 51 3.56 -15.27 13.27
N ASN A 52 4.03 -15.86 14.36
CA ASN A 52 4.93 -15.23 15.33
C ASN A 52 6.37 -15.66 15.06
#